data_AF-A0A832VM00-F1
#
_entry.id   AF-A0A832VM00-F1
#
_cell.length_a   1.000
_cell.length_b   1.000
_cell.length_c   1.000
_cell.angle_alpha   90.00
_cell.angle_beta   90.00
_cell.angle_gamma   90.00
#
_symmetry.space_group_name_H-M   'P 1'
#
loop_
_entity.id
_entity.type
_entity.pdbx_description
1 polymer ?
#
loop_
_entity_poly.entity_id
_entity_poly.type
_entity_poly.pdbx_seq_one_letter_code
_entity_poly.pdbx_strand_id
1 'polypeptide(L)' 'MASVLSTLPRFSSKAFLAPMAGVSDPALRLLCKEKGAGLVVT' A
#
# COMPACT_ATOMS: atom_id res chain seq x y z
N MET A 1 1.11 -17.62 -24.39
CA MET A 1 1.61 -18.26 -23.15
C MET A 1 0.92 -17.58 -21.98
N ALA A 2 -0.26 -18.08 -21.62
CA ALA A 2 -1.15 -17.48 -20.63
C ALA A 2 -1.08 -18.30 -19.33
N SER A 3 -0.80 -17.65 -18.19
CA SER A 3 -1.09 -18.08 -16.81
C SER A 3 -0.18 -17.25 -15.90
N VAL A 4 -0.61 -16.27 -15.10
CA VAL A 4 -1.77 -16.21 -14.22
C VAL A 4 -2.15 -14.74 -14.10
N LEU A 5 -3.19 -14.26 -14.80
CA LEU A 5 -3.79 -12.95 -14.49
C LEU A 5 -4.64 -13.14 -13.23
N SER A 6 -3.98 -13.41 -12.10
CA SER A 6 -4.63 -13.26 -10.80
C SER A 6 -5.07 -11.80 -10.74
N THR A 7 -6.38 -11.57 -10.72
CA THR A 7 -6.99 -10.25 -10.56
C THR A 7 -6.34 -9.53 -9.38
N LEU A 8 -5.40 -8.64 -9.67
CA LEU A 8 -4.81 -7.77 -8.66
C LEU A 8 -5.95 -6.95 -8.03
N PRO A 9 -5.97 -6.80 -6.70
CA PRO A 9 -6.99 -6.01 -6.05
C PRO A 9 -6.98 -4.59 -6.60
N ARG A 10 -8.17 -4.01 -6.77
CA ARG A 10 -8.30 -2.62 -7.19
C ARG A 10 -7.93 -1.73 -6.00
N PHE A 11 -6.80 -1.04 -6.10
CA PHE A 11 -6.39 -0.06 -5.11
C PHE A 11 -7.04 1.30 -5.40
N SER A 12 -7.34 2.06 -4.34
CA SER A 12 -7.88 3.41 -4.46
C SER A 12 -6.87 4.42 -5.03
N SER A 13 -5.57 4.08 -4.99
CA SER A 13 -4.47 4.92 -5.44
C SER A 13 -3.28 4.07 -5.90
N LYS A 14 -2.40 4.69 -6.71
CA LYS A 14 -1.14 4.10 -7.19
C LYS A 14 0.04 4.33 -6.23
N ALA A 15 -0.16 5.13 -5.18
CA ALA A 15 0.86 5.39 -4.17
C ALA A 15 0.80 4.31 -3.08
N PHE A 16 1.94 3.70 -2.78
CA PHE A 16 2.06 2.62 -1.80
C PHE A 16 3.13 2.96 -0.77
N LEU A 17 2.81 2.82 0.52
CA LEU A 17 3.81 2.91 1.58
C LEU A 17 4.48 1.55 1.72
N ALA A 18 5.74 1.47 1.32
CA ALA A 18 6.56 0.29 1.53
C ALA A 18 6.83 0.04 3.02
N PRO A 19 6.98 -1.23 3.46
CA PRO A 19 7.38 -1.54 4.82
C PRO A 19 8.84 -1.16 5.05
N MET A 20 9.07 -0.32 6.04
CA MET A 20 10.41 0.10 6.47
C MET A 20 10.47 -0.05 8.00
N ALA A 21 11.22 -1.04 8.48
CA ALA A 21 11.30 -1.35 9.90
C ALA A 21 11.83 -0.13 10.69
N GLY A 22 11.09 0.26 11.73
CA GLY A 22 11.42 1.43 12.56
C GLY A 22 11.05 2.79 11.95
N VAL A 23 10.54 2.83 10.71
CA VAL A 23 10.06 4.07 10.05
C VAL A 23 8.55 4.02 9.82
N SER A 24 7.99 2.86 9.43
CA SER A 24 6.56 2.67 9.16
C SER A 24 5.72 2.56 10.45
N ASP A 25 5.82 3.55 11.34
CA ASP A 25 5.07 3.59 12.59
C ASP A 25 3.55 3.80 12.37
N PRO A 26 2.69 3.54 13.38
CA PRO A 26 1.24 3.69 13.25
C PRO A 26 0.78 5.10 12.82
N ALA A 27 1.45 6.16 13.26
CA ALA A 27 1.08 7.53 12.91
C ALA A 27 1.41 7.83 11.45
N LEU A 28 2.60 7.43 10.97
CA LEU A 28 2.96 7.56 9.55
C LEU A 28 1.98 6.79 8.65
N ARG A 29 1.56 5.59 9.07
CA ARG A 29 0.61 4.78 8.31
C ARG A 29 -0.78 5.41 8.22
N LEU A 30 -1.28 5.98 9.32
CA LEU A 30 -2.54 6.74 9.32
C LEU A 30 -2.45 7.95 8.40
N LEU A 31 -1.37 8.72 8.52
CA LEU A 31 -1.13 9.90 7.68
C LEU A 31 -1.07 9.52 6.19
N CYS A 32 -0.31 8.49 5.81
CA CYS A 32 -0.24 8.05 4.43
C CYS A 32 -1.61 7.57 3.91
N LYS A 33 -2.43 6.93 4.74
CA LYS A 33 -3.79 6.51 4.38
C LYS A 33 -4.70 7.73 4.14
N GLU A 34 -4.66 8.73 5.02
CA GLU A 34 -5.44 9.98 4.89
C GLU A 34 -4.99 10.81 3.68
N LYS A 35 -3.70 10.78 3.35
CA LYS A 35 -3.13 11.46 2.17
C LYS A 35 -3.40 10.71 0.85
N GLY A 36 -4.06 9.55 0.88
CA GLY A 36 -4.47 8.82 -0.31
C GLY A 36 -3.49 7.75 -0.78
N ALA A 37 -2.71 7.13 0.12
CA ALA A 37 -2.01 5.89 -0.20
C ALA A 37 -3.01 4.74 -0.41
N GLY A 38 -2.84 4.01 -1.52
CA GLY A 38 -3.69 2.88 -1.90
C GLY A 38 -3.39 1.62 -1.10
N LEU A 39 -2.19 1.53 -0.53
CA LEU A 39 -1.77 0.45 0.37
C LEU A 39 -0.78 1.01 1.40
N VAL A 40 -0.98 0.67 2.66
CA VAL A 40 -0.09 0.98 3.77
C VAL A 40 0.28 -0.31 4.47
N VAL A 41 1.52 -0.72 4.31
CA VAL A 41 2.03 -1.98 4.86
C VAL A 41 2.42 -1.77 6.34
N THR A 42 2.25 -2.81 7.16
CA THR A 42 2.69 -2.88 8.56
C THR A 42 4.19 -3.08 8.65
#